data_AF-A0A095Y0T6-F1
#
_entry.id   AF-A0A095Y0T6-F1
#
_cell.length_a   1.000
_cell.length_b   1.000
_cell.length_c   1.000
_cell.angle_alpha   90.00
_cell.angle_beta   90.00
_cell.angle_gamma   90.00
#
_symmetry.space_group_name_H-M   'P 1'
#
loop_
_entity.id
_entity.type
_entity.pdbx_description
1 polymer ?
#
loop_
_entity_poly.entity_id
_entity_poly.type
_entity_poly.pdbx_seq_one_letter_code
_entity_poly.pdbx_strand_id
1 'polypeptide(L)'
;MADSFSITTDAPITDVVAILRGSALVNAFRWDGEFEAYRMGTPLGGYVTMAEDLKIDADEMETWLDVYEQEDLGLQFRLFHLLRDSLDVRVTRGSRDGEKSDPGETIHGDSAA
;
A
#
# COMPACT_ATOMS: atom_id res chain seq x y z
N MET A 1 -16.29 7.25 11.86
CA MET A 1 -14.97 6.61 11.70
C MET A 1 -14.47 7.00 10.33
N ALA A 2 -13.20 7.37 10.17
CA ALA A 2 -12.66 7.63 8.84
C ALA A 2 -12.45 6.27 8.17
N ASP A 3 -13.02 6.09 6.98
CA ASP A 3 -12.81 4.89 6.19
C ASP A 3 -11.32 4.78 5.87
N SER A 4 -10.74 3.61 6.12
CA SER A 4 -9.36 3.32 5.75
C SER A 4 -9.30 2.16 4.78
N PHE A 5 -8.29 2.18 3.92
CA PHE A 5 -8.05 1.17 2.89
C PHE A 5 -6.75 0.44 3.21
N SER A 6 -6.73 -0.86 2.96
CA SER A 6 -5.53 -1.67 3.12
C SER A 6 -4.86 -1.87 1.76
N ILE A 7 -3.53 -1.76 1.75
CA ILE A 7 -2.70 -2.27 0.66
C ILE A 7 -1.71 -3.24 1.28
N THR A 8 -1.56 -4.43 0.72
CA THR A 8 -0.52 -5.39 1.13
C THR A 8 0.39 -5.73 -0.03
N THR A 9 1.65 -6.04 0.26
CA THR A 9 2.61 -6.50 -0.74
C THR A 9 3.59 -7.49 -0.14
N ASP A 10 4.04 -8.42 -0.97
CA ASP A 10 5.09 -9.39 -0.60
C ASP A 10 6.49 -8.77 -0.69
N ALA A 11 6.59 -7.49 -1.05
CA ALA A 11 7.85 -6.75 -1.04
C ALA A 11 8.29 -6.43 0.40
N PRO A 12 9.60 -6.41 0.67
CA PRO A 12 10.12 -5.95 1.95
C PRO A 12 9.82 -4.46 2.15
N ILE A 13 9.64 -4.04 3.41
CA ILE A 13 9.23 -2.66 3.71
C ILE A 13 10.23 -1.63 3.18
N THR A 14 11.52 -1.99 3.12
CA THR A 14 12.58 -1.12 2.62
C THR A 14 12.38 -0.71 1.17
N ASP A 15 11.87 -1.62 0.32
CA ASP A 15 11.66 -1.36 -1.09
C ASP A 15 10.43 -0.46 -1.28
N VAL A 16 9.37 -0.72 -0.52
CA VAL A 16 8.17 0.13 -0.48
C VAL A 16 8.53 1.54 -0.01
N VAL A 17 9.33 1.67 1.06
CA VAL A 17 9.85 2.96 1.55
C VAL A 17 10.63 3.69 0.45
N ALA A 18 11.51 2.99 -0.28
CA ALA A 18 12.33 3.58 -1.32
C ALA A 18 11.47 4.14 -2.47
N ILE A 19 10.48 3.37 -2.94
CA ILE A 19 9.52 3.80 -3.97
C ILE A 19 8.74 5.04 -3.52
N LEU A 20 8.16 4.99 -2.31
CA LEU A 20 7.35 6.09 -1.80
C LEU A 20 8.18 7.36 -1.60
N ARG A 21 9.38 7.27 -1.06
CA ARG A 21 10.27 8.44 -0.90
C ARG A 21 10.69 9.09 -2.22
N GLY A 22 10.72 8.32 -3.31
CA GLY A 22 10.96 8.84 -4.65
C GLY A 22 9.72 9.45 -5.33
N SER A 23 8.54 9.31 -4.73
CA SER A 23 7.26 9.71 -5.32
C SER A 23 6.84 11.12 -4.93
N ALA A 24 6.20 11.82 -5.87
CA ALA A 24 5.55 13.11 -5.62
C ALA A 24 4.33 13.02 -4.68
N LEU A 25 3.86 11.82 -4.34
CA LEU A 25 2.77 11.61 -3.39
C LEU A 25 3.19 11.88 -1.94
N VAL A 26 4.48 11.90 -1.64
CA VAL A 26 4.99 12.08 -0.27
C VAL A 26 5.31 13.56 0.00
N ASN A 27 4.74 14.09 1.08
CA ASN A 27 5.12 15.39 1.64
C ASN A 27 5.94 15.24 2.93
N ALA A 28 5.53 14.30 3.79
CA ALA A 28 6.21 14.02 5.04
C ALA A 28 6.39 12.51 5.21
N PHE A 29 7.53 12.10 5.76
CA PHE A 29 7.86 10.70 5.98
C PHE A 29 8.68 10.56 7.26
N ARG A 30 8.28 9.68 8.18
CA ARG A 30 9.01 9.45 9.43
C ARG A 30 8.89 8.01 9.90
N TRP A 31 9.90 7.56 10.64
CA TRP A 31 9.83 6.35 11.45
C TRP A 31 9.17 6.67 12.80
N ASP A 32 8.27 5.80 13.22
CA ASP A 32 7.56 5.85 14.49
C ASP A 32 7.98 4.63 15.33
N GLY A 33 9.02 4.82 16.15
CA GLY A 33 9.63 3.73 16.90
C GLY A 33 8.79 3.18 18.05
N GLU A 34 7.71 3.86 18.44
CA GLU A 34 6.76 3.34 19.42
C GLU A 34 5.86 2.26 18.82
N PHE A 35 5.51 2.41 17.53
CA PHE A 35 4.63 1.50 16.80
C PHE A 35 5.38 0.60 15.81
N GLU A 36 6.71 0.70 15.74
CA GLU A 36 7.57 0.03 14.76
C GLU A 36 7.04 0.18 13.33
N ALA A 37 6.62 1.39 12.98
CA ALA A 37 5.95 1.68 11.72
C ALA A 37 6.50 2.94 11.04
N TYR A 38 6.39 2.99 9.72
CA TYR A 38 6.56 4.22 8.96
C TYR A 38 5.25 4.99 8.87
N ARG A 39 5.33 6.31 9.04
CA ARG A 39 4.22 7.23 8.83
C ARG A 39 4.52 8.15 7.66
N MET A 40 3.58 8.26 6.75
CA MET A 40 3.65 9.12 5.58
C MET A 40 2.45 10.07 5.57
N GLY A 41 2.69 11.33 5.22
CA GLY A 41 1.64 12.31 4.92
C GLY A 41 1.75 12.79 3.49
N THR A 42 0.62 13.04 2.83
CA THR A 42 0.56 13.58 1.47
C THR A 42 0.36 15.10 1.49
N PRO A 43 0.63 15.81 0.38
CA PRO A 43 0.39 17.25 0.29
C PRO A 43 -1.08 17.65 0.48
N LEU A 44 -2.01 16.76 0.15
CA LEU A 44 -3.45 17.00 0.20
C LEU A 44 -4.10 16.47 1.49
N GLY A 45 -3.31 16.18 2.52
CA GLY A 45 -3.84 15.78 3.85
C GLY A 45 -4.08 14.29 4.04
N GLY A 46 -3.78 13.46 3.04
CA GLY A 46 -3.82 12.00 3.18
C GLY A 46 -2.74 11.50 4.12
N TYR A 47 -3.00 10.37 4.76
CA TYR A 47 -2.10 9.76 5.75
C TYR A 47 -1.99 8.26 5.54
N VAL A 48 -0.77 7.74 5.64
CA VAL A 48 -0.47 6.32 5.47
C VAL A 48 0.37 5.84 6.64
N THR A 49 -0.01 4.70 7.20
CA THR A 49 0.81 3.94 8.16
C THR A 49 1.27 2.67 7.49
N MET A 50 2.54 2.33 7.62
CA MET A 50 3.12 1.15 7.00
C MET A 50 3.94 0.36 8.02
N ALA A 51 3.73 -0.94 8.07
CA ALA A 51 4.44 -1.86 8.94
C ALA A 51 4.67 -3.20 8.23
N GLU A 52 5.60 -3.98 8.75
CA GLU A 52 5.72 -5.38 8.36
C GLU A 52 4.79 -6.22 9.24
N ASP A 53 4.14 -7.20 8.63
CA ASP A 53 3.28 -8.16 9.32
C ASP A 53 3.66 -9.59 8.90
N LEU A 54 3.49 -10.55 9.80
CA LEU A 54 3.76 -11.96 9.54
C LEU A 54 2.48 -12.63 9.04
N LYS A 55 2.50 -13.17 7.83
CA LYS A 55 1.42 -14.05 7.35
C LYS A 55 1.45 -15.35 8.14
N ILE A 56 0.56 -15.48 9.12
CA ILE A 56 0.49 -16.65 10.01
C ILE A 56 0.39 -17.97 9.23
N ASP A 57 -0.32 -17.98 8.10
CA ASP A 57 -0.56 -19.19 7.30
C ASP A 57 0.61 -19.58 6.39
N ALA A 58 1.55 -18.67 6.13
CA ALA A 58 2.64 -18.86 5.17
C ALA A 58 4.04 -18.75 5.79
N ASP A 59 4.15 -18.30 7.03
CA ASP A 59 5.44 -17.97 7.69
C ASP A 59 6.30 -17.01 6.84
N GLU A 60 5.63 -16.09 6.16
CA GLU A 60 6.23 -15.10 5.26
C GLU A 60 5.89 -13.69 5.75
N MET A 61 6.86 -12.78 5.68
CA MET A 61 6.62 -11.36 5.96
C MET A 61 5.89 -10.70 4.77
N GLU A 62 4.92 -9.85 5.06
CA GLU A 62 4.36 -8.89 4.10
C GLU A 62 4.46 -7.46 4.62
N THR A 63 4.54 -6.51 3.70
CA THR A 63 4.38 -5.10 4.04
C THR A 63 2.91 -4.74 3.92
N TRP A 64 2.35 -4.20 5.00
CA TRP A 64 0.98 -3.69 5.06
C TRP A 64 0.97 -2.18 5.15
N LEU A 65 0.04 -1.55 4.42
CA LEU A 65 -0.21 -0.11 4.43
C LEU A 65 -1.68 0.14 4.78
N ASP A 66 -1.91 0.95 5.81
CA ASP A 66 -3.22 1.51 6.19
C ASP A 66 -3.33 2.93 5.65
N VAL A 67 -4.24 3.14 4.71
CA VAL A 67 -4.39 4.38 3.95
C VAL A 67 -5.65 5.11 4.40
N TYR A 68 -5.46 6.33 4.90
CA TYR A 68 -6.50 7.26 5.27
C TYR A 68 -6.49 8.41 4.26
N GLU A 69 -7.49 8.45 3.37
CA GLU A 69 -7.54 9.47 2.32
C GLU A 69 -7.77 10.87 2.90
N GLN A 70 -8.65 11.00 3.89
CA GLN A 70 -9.09 12.30 4.43
C GLN A 70 -9.57 13.23 3.30
N GLU A 71 -8.80 14.27 2.98
CA GLU A 71 -9.07 15.21 1.88
C GLU A 71 -8.41 14.79 0.55
N ASP A 72 -7.48 13.83 0.59
CA ASP A 72 -6.72 13.33 -0.56
C ASP A 72 -7.47 12.16 -1.25
N LEU A 73 -8.65 12.46 -1.77
CA LEU A 73 -9.54 11.45 -2.37
C LEU A 73 -8.85 10.63 -3.48
N GLY A 74 -9.04 9.32 -3.45
CA GLY A 74 -8.42 8.39 -4.40
C GLY A 74 -6.91 8.17 -4.18
N LEU A 75 -6.36 8.58 -3.03
CA LEU A 75 -4.98 8.27 -2.63
C LEU A 75 -4.70 6.76 -2.67
N GLN A 76 -5.63 5.94 -2.18
CA GLN A 76 -5.45 4.49 -2.13
C GLN A 76 -5.26 3.87 -3.53
N PHE A 77 -5.96 4.39 -4.56
CA PHE A 77 -5.76 3.94 -5.94
C PHE A 77 -4.41 4.38 -6.50
N ARG A 78 -3.98 5.63 -6.25
CA ARG A 78 -2.68 6.13 -6.73
C ARG A 78 -1.52 5.38 -6.09
N LEU A 79 -1.60 5.10 -4.79
CA LEU A 79 -0.61 4.28 -4.09
C LEU A 79 -0.59 2.85 -4.62
N PHE A 80 -1.77 2.23 -4.78
CA PHE A 80 -1.86 0.88 -5.32
C PHE A 80 -1.22 0.78 -6.72
N HIS A 81 -1.57 1.69 -7.64
CA HIS A 81 -0.99 1.69 -8.99
C HIS A 81 0.52 1.95 -8.97
N LEU A 82 0.98 2.93 -8.17
CA LEU A 82 2.40 3.20 -8.04
C LEU A 82 3.17 1.95 -7.59
N LEU A 83 2.70 1.26 -6.56
CA LEU A 83 3.37 0.07 -6.02
C LEU A 83 3.28 -1.10 -7.00
N ARG A 84 2.10 -1.37 -7.56
CA ARG A 84 1.90 -2.43 -8.55
C ARG A 84 2.78 -2.25 -9.78
N ASP A 85 2.96 -1.01 -10.25
CA ASP A 85 3.72 -0.72 -11.45
C ASP A 85 5.24 -0.63 -11.16
N SER A 86 5.65 -0.54 -9.89
CA SER A 86 7.06 -0.43 -9.47
C SER A 86 7.65 -1.70 -8.87
N LEU A 87 6.81 -2.66 -8.49
CA LEU A 87 7.21 -3.90 -7.81
C LEU A 87 6.90 -5.11 -8.70
N ASP A 88 7.86 -6.03 -8.80
CA ASP A 88 7.71 -7.30 -9.52
C ASP A 88 7.08 -8.41 -8.64
N VAL A 89 6.34 -8.03 -7.60
CA VAL A 89 5.70 -8.95 -6.64
C VAL A 89 4.23 -8.60 -6.44
N ARG A 90 3.49 -9.49 -5.77
CA ARG A 90 2.07 -9.30 -5.48
C ARG A 90 1.87 -7.98 -4.72
N VAL A 91 0.90 -7.20 -5.19
CA VAL A 91 0.33 -6.06 -4.47
C VAL A 91 -1.18 -6.23 -4.48
N THR A 92 -1.82 -6.17 -3.32
CA THR A 92 -3.28 -6.26 -3.19
C THR A 92 -3.85 -5.02 -2.50
N ARG A 93 -5.13 -4.75 -2.76
CA ARG A 93 -5.86 -3.59 -2.25
C ARG A 93 -7.21 -4.06 -1.75
N GLY A 94 -7.57 -3.63 -0.54
CA GLY A 94 -8.82 -4.02 0.12
C GLY A 94 -9.45 -2.87 0.89
N SER A 95 -10.72 -3.05 1.24
CA SER A 95 -11.34 -2.28 2.31
C SER A 95 -10.85 -2.82 3.67
N ARG A 96 -10.75 -1.97 4.70
CA ARG A 96 -10.38 -2.39 6.06
C ARG A 96 -11.29 -3.51 6.60
N ASP A 97 -12.55 -3.56 6.15
CA ASP A 97 -13.59 -4.46 6.66
C ASP A 97 -13.66 -5.82 5.94
N GLY A 98 -12.66 -6.16 5.12
CA GLY A 98 -12.50 -7.53 4.60
C GLY A 98 -13.53 -7.98 3.56
N GLU A 99 -14.50 -7.16 3.19
CA GLU A 99 -15.33 -7.42 2.02
C GLU A 99 -14.61 -6.93 0.76
N LYS A 100 -14.06 -7.92 0.04
CA LYS A 100 -13.48 -7.86 -1.30
C LYS A 100 -12.11 -7.18 -1.34
N SER A 101 -11.08 -7.98 -1.12
CA SER A 101 -9.84 -7.83 -1.88
C SER A 101 -10.24 -7.83 -3.35
N ASP A 102 -10.03 -6.73 -4.07
CA ASP A 102 -10.07 -6.75 -5.53
C ASP A 102 -8.84 -7.58 -5.93
N PRO A 103 -8.99 -8.84 -6.40
CA PRO A 103 -7.87 -9.52 -7.00
C PRO A 103 -7.70 -8.80 -8.34
N GLY A 104 -6.78 -7.83 -8.38
CA GLY A 104 -6.50 -7.04 -9.57
C GLY A 104 -6.57 -7.92 -10.80
N GLU A 105 -7.56 -7.63 -11.65
CA GLU A 105 -7.91 -8.37 -12.84
C GLU A 105 -6.66 -8.57 -13.70
N THR A 106 -6.06 -9.76 -13.63
CA THR A 106 -5.03 -10.18 -14.58
C THR A 106 -5.75 -10.56 -15.87
N ILE A 107 -6.16 -9.56 -16.65
CA ILE A 107 -6.39 -9.78 -18.07
C ILE A 107 -5.00 -9.75 -18.72
N HIS A 108 -4.31 -10.89 -18.73
CA HIS A 108 -3.38 -11.13 -19.81
C HIS A 108 -4.20 -11.13 -21.09
N GLY A 109 -4.19 -10.00 -21.80
CA GLY A 109 -4.67 -9.92 -23.16
C GLY A 109 -3.80 -10.83 -24.02
N ASP A 110 -4.22 -12.08 -24.16
CA ASP A 110 -3.69 -12.94 -25.20
C ASP A 110 -4.38 -12.54 -26.51
N SER A 111 -3.70 -11.65 -27.25
CA SER A 111 -3.90 -11.58 -28.70
C SER A 111 -3.12 -12.73 -29.32
N ALA A 112 -3.81 -13.75 -29.81
CA ALA A 112 -3.37 -14.50 -30.99
C ALA A 112 -4.46 -15.45 -31.52
N ALA A 113 -4.81 -15.21 -32.79
CA ALA A 113 -5.37 -16.11 -33.81
C ALA A 113 -6.82 -16.60 -33.68
#